data_AF-A0A1R1X3W2-F1
#
_entry.id   AF-A0A1R1X3W2-F1
#
_cell.length_a   1.000
_cell.length_b   1.000
_cell.length_c   1.000
_cell.angle_alpha   90.00
_cell.angle_beta   90.00
_cell.angle_gamma   90.00
#
_symmetry.space_group_name_H-M   'P 1'
#
loop_
_entity.id
_entity.type
_entity.pdbx_description
1 polymer ?
#
loop_
_entity_poly.entity_id
_entity_poly.type
_entity_poly.pdbx_seq_one_letter_code
_entity_poly.pdbx_strand_id
1 'polypeptide(L)'
;MTSFNFISFLSKYYSPKYVVAPKEISVSSQPEIKRILSSYKYPKTKPFKAEAPLVPSIFTTSEEDLNRMRRRQVGPAFSITGLESVQDTIVKVGISSLKAKIDQNLNQSISKSYLFNYCTMFQNLTTDIIGELCYGSSFGAIQSGDSKLIDWSNSAIMVFGIVSHISPINYHKYSL
;
A
#
# COMPACT_ATOMS: atom_id res chain seq x y z
N MET A 1 12.50 1.56 18.32
CA MET A 1 12.56 2.68 17.35
C MET A 1 12.33 2.10 15.98
N THR A 2 11.25 2.47 15.27
CA THR A 2 10.97 1.95 13.92
C THR A 2 12.08 2.37 12.95
N SER A 3 12.35 1.57 11.93
CA SER A 3 13.39 1.85 10.90
C SER A 3 13.24 3.26 10.29
N PHE A 4 11.99 3.70 10.08
CA PHE A 4 11.67 5.05 9.61
C PHE A 4 12.13 6.15 10.59
N ASN A 5 11.85 6.00 11.89
CA ASN A 5 12.25 6.99 12.89
C ASN A 5 13.78 7.08 13.00
N PHE A 6 14.49 5.96 12.81
CA PHE A 6 15.95 5.95 12.76
C PHE A 6 16.49 6.68 11.54
N ILE A 7 15.98 6.41 10.34
CA ILE A 7 16.41 7.10 9.11
C ILE A 7 16.12 8.61 9.20
N SER A 8 14.94 8.99 9.71
CA SER A 8 14.56 10.40 9.90
C SER A 8 15.42 11.10 10.97
N PHE A 9 15.82 10.39 12.02
CA PHE A 9 16.78 10.90 12.98
C PHE A 9 18.14 11.14 12.30
N LEU A 10 18.68 10.16 11.58
CA LEU A 10 19.96 10.30 10.88
C LEU A 10 19.95 11.45 9.87
N SER A 11 18.86 11.67 9.14
CA SER A 11 18.78 12.76 8.17
C SER A 11 18.91 14.15 8.78
N LYS A 12 18.72 14.30 10.10
CA LYS A 12 18.93 15.57 10.81
C LYS A 12 20.42 15.89 11.05
N TYR A 13 21.25 14.85 11.17
CA TYR A 13 22.66 14.99 11.56
C TYR A 13 23.63 14.77 10.41
N TYR A 14 23.23 14.03 9.38
CA TYR A 14 24.06 13.74 8.23
C TYR A 14 23.64 14.54 6.99
N SER A 15 24.60 14.79 6.09
CA SER A 15 24.40 15.42 4.79
C SER A 15 23.28 14.73 3.99
N PRO A 16 22.68 15.36 2.95
CA PRO A 16 21.55 14.83 2.17
C PRO A 16 21.77 13.48 1.44
N LYS A 17 22.94 12.87 1.65
CA LYS A 17 23.32 11.55 1.17
C LYS A 17 24.21 10.88 2.23
N TYR A 18 23.76 9.73 2.76
CA TYR A 18 24.51 8.98 3.77
C TYR A 18 24.25 7.47 3.65
N VAL A 19 25.24 6.66 4.07
CA VAL A 19 25.15 5.20 4.04
C VAL A 19 24.24 4.75 5.19
N VAL A 20 23.27 3.88 4.89
CA VAL A 20 22.35 3.30 5.91
C VAL A 20 22.68 1.84 6.19
N ALA A 21 23.14 1.11 5.18
CA ALA A 21 23.56 -0.29 5.28
C ALA A 21 24.58 -0.62 4.17
N PRO A 22 25.24 -1.79 4.20
CA PRO A 22 26.13 -2.20 3.11
C PRO A 22 25.42 -2.16 1.76
N LYS A 23 25.98 -1.40 0.80
CA LYS A 23 25.41 -1.18 -0.54
C LYS A 23 24.08 -0.40 -0.57
N GLU A 24 23.70 0.25 0.53
CA GLU A 24 22.49 1.06 0.63
C GLU A 24 22.80 2.48 1.10
N ILE A 25 22.31 3.45 0.35
CA ILE A 25 22.53 4.88 0.61
C ILE A 25 21.16 5.55 0.65
N SER A 26 20.90 6.31 1.72
CA SER A 26 19.77 7.21 1.80
C SER A 26 20.09 8.49 1.04
N VAL A 27 19.12 8.95 0.26
CA VAL A 27 19.22 10.16 -0.56
C VAL A 27 17.98 11.02 -0.31
N SER A 28 18.19 12.25 0.16
CA SER A 28 17.12 13.22 0.45
C SER A 28 17.21 14.50 -0.39
N SER A 29 18.20 14.60 -1.28
CA SER A 29 18.38 15.74 -2.18
C SER A 29 17.40 15.70 -3.37
N GLN A 30 16.62 16.77 -3.57
CA GLN A 30 15.65 16.88 -4.66
C GLN A 30 16.21 16.60 -6.07
N PRO A 31 17.34 17.19 -6.52
CA PRO A 31 17.89 16.90 -7.85
C PRO A 31 18.29 15.44 -8.03
N GLU A 32 18.79 14.81 -6.96
CA GLU A 32 19.16 13.40 -6.95
C GLU A 32 17.92 12.49 -7.02
N ILE A 33 16.89 12.77 -6.20
CA ILE A 33 15.61 12.06 -6.23
C ILE A 33 14.98 12.14 -7.62
N LYS A 34 14.97 13.33 -8.23
CA LYS A 34 14.47 13.51 -9.60
C LYS A 34 15.27 12.65 -10.59
N ARG A 35 16.60 12.71 -10.53
CA ARG A 35 17.49 11.92 -11.41
C ARG A 35 17.23 10.42 -11.30
N ILE A 36 17.00 9.91 -10.09
CA ILE A 36 16.77 8.49 -9.83
C ILE A 36 15.37 8.08 -10.30
N LEU A 37 14.33 8.79 -9.86
CA LEU A 37 12.93 8.40 -10.08
C LEU A 37 12.41 8.73 -11.49
N SER A 38 13.05 9.65 -12.22
CA SER A 38 12.61 10.03 -13.58
C SER A 38 13.24 9.19 -14.70
N SER A 39 14.05 8.18 -14.38
CA SER A 39 14.72 7.35 -15.38
C SER A 39 14.62 5.86 -15.05
N TYR A 40 14.60 5.01 -16.08
CA TYR A 40 14.64 3.55 -15.92
C TYR A 40 16.04 3.01 -15.59
N LYS A 41 17.05 3.88 -15.54
CA LYS A 41 18.45 3.52 -15.21
C LYS A 41 18.58 2.89 -13.82
N TYR A 42 17.67 3.21 -12.91
CA TYR A 42 17.68 2.76 -11.53
C TYR A 42 16.47 1.85 -11.25
N PRO A 43 16.52 0.57 -11.65
CA PRO A 43 15.42 -0.36 -11.42
C PRO A 43 15.25 -0.67 -9.92
N LYS A 44 14.06 -1.16 -9.56
CA LYS A 44 13.77 -1.62 -8.19
C LYS A 44 14.76 -2.70 -7.77
N THR A 45 15.21 -2.61 -6.52
CA THR A 45 16.21 -3.51 -5.92
C THR A 45 15.65 -4.93 -5.72
N LYS A 46 16.55 -5.90 -5.50
CA LYS A 46 16.23 -7.32 -5.35
C LYS A 46 15.18 -7.67 -4.28
N PRO A 47 15.00 -6.93 -3.16
CA PRO A 47 13.89 -7.19 -2.23
C PRO A 47 12.54 -7.26 -2.94
N PHE A 48 12.26 -6.36 -3.89
CA PHE A 48 11.05 -6.39 -4.70
C PHE A 48 10.92 -7.66 -5.58
N LYS A 49 12.04 -8.28 -5.98
CA LYS A 49 12.06 -9.57 -6.71
C LYS A 49 11.83 -10.77 -5.78
N ALA A 50 12.32 -10.72 -4.54
CA ALA A 50 12.09 -11.75 -3.53
C ALA A 50 10.67 -11.72 -2.93
N GLU A 51 10.00 -10.56 -3.05
CA GLU A 51 8.63 -10.30 -2.60
C GLU A 51 7.57 -10.63 -3.66
N ALA A 52 7.97 -11.05 -4.87
CA ALA A 52 7.00 -11.36 -5.91
C ALA A 52 6.26 -12.68 -5.58
N PRO A 53 4.92 -12.72 -5.68
CA PRO A 53 4.23 -14.00 -5.89
C PRO A 53 4.83 -14.71 -7.13
N LEU A 54 4.49 -15.99 -7.36
CA LEU A 54 5.00 -16.82 -8.48
C LEU A 54 5.09 -16.09 -9.84
N VAL A 55 4.32 -15.01 -10.05
CA VAL A 55 4.37 -14.10 -11.20
C VAL A 55 4.63 -12.64 -10.76
N PRO A 56 5.58 -11.91 -11.38
CA PRO A 56 5.80 -10.49 -11.12
C PRO A 56 4.56 -9.62 -11.41
N SER A 57 4.21 -8.77 -10.45
CA SER A 57 3.10 -7.81 -10.56
C SER A 57 3.59 -6.45 -11.06
N ILE A 58 2.65 -5.53 -11.32
CA ILE A 58 2.95 -4.12 -11.61
C ILE A 58 3.77 -3.45 -10.49
N PHE A 59 3.65 -3.94 -9.25
CA PHE A 59 4.38 -3.43 -8.10
C PHE A 59 5.77 -4.07 -7.92
N THR A 60 5.92 -5.36 -8.22
CA THR A 60 7.15 -6.10 -7.91
C THR A 60 8.13 -6.23 -9.08
N THR A 61 7.69 -6.01 -10.32
CA THR A 61 8.59 -6.08 -11.48
C THR A 61 9.68 -4.99 -11.46
N SER A 62 10.91 -5.40 -11.78
CA SER A 62 12.04 -4.48 -12.10
C SER A 62 12.26 -4.35 -13.62
N GLU A 63 11.56 -5.14 -14.44
CA GLU A 63 11.72 -5.15 -15.90
C GLU A 63 10.85 -4.05 -16.54
N GLU A 64 11.46 -3.18 -17.33
CA GLU A 64 10.81 -2.00 -17.90
C GLU A 64 9.63 -2.37 -18.81
N ASP A 65 9.84 -3.30 -19.75
CA ASP A 65 8.81 -3.68 -20.73
C ASP A 65 7.59 -4.30 -20.06
N LEU A 66 7.81 -5.15 -19.05
CA LEU A 66 6.72 -5.75 -18.27
C LEU A 66 5.96 -4.67 -17.48
N ASN A 67 6.67 -3.74 -16.84
CA ASN A 67 6.06 -2.62 -16.13
C ASN A 67 5.22 -1.73 -17.08
N ARG A 68 5.78 -1.37 -18.24
CA ARG A 68 5.11 -0.57 -19.28
C ARG A 68 3.84 -1.24 -19.76
N MET A 69 3.92 -2.54 -20.07
CA MET A 69 2.77 -3.34 -20.51
C MET A 69 1.67 -3.38 -19.43
N ARG A 70 2.01 -3.70 -18.17
CA ARG A 70 1.03 -3.74 -17.06
C ARG A 70 0.38 -2.39 -16.80
N ARG A 71 1.15 -1.29 -16.82
CA ARG A 71 0.61 0.07 -16.67
C ARG A 71 -0.38 0.42 -17.77
N ARG A 72 -0.14 -0.03 -19.01
CA ARG A 72 -1.06 0.18 -20.13
C ARG A 72 -2.37 -0.60 -19.96
N GLN A 73 -2.32 -1.79 -19.35
CA GLN A 73 -3.52 -2.59 -19.08
C GLN A 73 -4.48 -1.92 -18.09
N VAL A 74 -3.95 -1.36 -17.01
CA VAL A 74 -4.78 -0.74 -15.95
C VAL A 74 -5.04 0.76 -16.16
N GLY A 75 -4.21 1.43 -16.95
CA GLY A 75 -4.24 2.88 -17.17
C GLY A 75 -5.61 3.47 -17.51
N PRO A 76 -6.41 2.86 -18.41
CA PRO A 76 -7.74 3.39 -18.76
C PRO A 76 -8.69 3.55 -17.56
N ALA A 77 -8.63 2.65 -16.58
CA ALA A 77 -9.47 2.74 -15.37
C ALA A 77 -9.14 3.97 -14.50
N PHE A 78 -7.93 4.51 -14.64
CA PHE A 78 -7.46 5.70 -13.92
C PHE A 78 -7.48 6.97 -14.79
N SER A 79 -8.08 6.93 -15.99
CA SER A 79 -8.35 8.13 -16.79
C SER A 79 -9.47 8.96 -16.16
N ILE A 80 -9.60 10.24 -16.55
CA ILE A 80 -10.70 11.10 -16.08
C ILE A 80 -12.06 10.42 -16.32
N THR A 81 -12.28 9.96 -17.56
CA THR A 81 -13.51 9.23 -17.94
C THR A 81 -13.69 7.93 -17.16
N GLY A 82 -12.59 7.23 -16.84
CA GLY A 82 -12.63 6.02 -16.02
C GLY A 82 -13.06 6.33 -14.59
N LEU A 83 -12.51 7.38 -13.99
CA LEU A 83 -12.86 7.83 -12.64
C LEU A 83 -14.30 8.35 -12.56
N GLU A 84 -14.75 9.12 -13.55
CA GLU A 84 -16.13 9.60 -13.65
C GLU A 84 -17.12 8.43 -13.71
N SER A 85 -16.78 7.36 -14.45
CA SER A 85 -17.65 6.18 -14.59
C SER A 85 -17.93 5.42 -13.29
N VAL A 86 -17.07 5.59 -12.26
CA VAL A 86 -17.17 4.88 -10.98
C VAL A 86 -17.58 5.79 -9.81
N GLN A 87 -17.75 7.09 -10.05
CA GLN A 87 -18.02 8.07 -9.00
C GLN A 87 -19.29 7.72 -8.20
N ASP A 88 -20.39 7.40 -8.87
CA ASP A 88 -21.65 7.06 -8.22
C ASP A 88 -21.52 5.79 -7.36
N THR A 89 -20.74 4.82 -7.84
CA THR A 89 -20.42 3.60 -7.09
C THR A 89 -19.68 3.91 -5.80
N ILE A 90 -18.67 4.79 -5.85
CA ILE A 90 -17.92 5.23 -4.67
C ILE A 90 -18.82 5.97 -3.69
N VAL A 91 -19.70 6.86 -4.17
CA VAL A 91 -20.64 7.58 -3.30
C VAL A 91 -21.59 6.59 -2.60
N LYS A 92 -22.15 5.64 -3.35
CA LYS A 92 -23.10 4.65 -2.82
C LYS A 92 -22.45 3.68 -1.84
N VAL A 93 -21.40 2.97 -2.27
CA VAL A 93 -20.74 1.94 -1.44
C VAL A 93 -19.92 2.58 -0.32
N GLY A 94 -19.38 3.76 -0.56
CA GLY A 94 -18.58 4.50 0.41
C GLY A 94 -19.44 5.36 1.33
N ILE A 95 -19.79 6.55 0.85
CA ILE A 95 -20.39 7.62 1.68
C ILE A 95 -21.74 7.20 2.25
N SER A 96 -22.64 6.64 1.43
CA SER A 96 -23.97 6.25 1.89
C SER A 96 -23.90 5.11 2.90
N SER A 97 -23.06 4.09 2.67
CA SER A 97 -22.86 3.00 3.64
C SER A 97 -22.29 3.49 4.97
N LEU A 98 -21.31 4.39 4.92
CA LEU A 98 -20.70 4.98 6.12
C LEU A 98 -21.74 5.76 6.93
N LYS A 99 -22.52 6.61 6.26
CA LYS A 99 -23.60 7.35 6.90
C LYS A 99 -24.62 6.40 7.53
N ALA A 100 -25.07 5.39 6.79
CA ALA A 100 -26.03 4.41 7.30
C ALA A 100 -25.51 3.70 8.57
N LYS A 101 -24.23 3.32 8.59
CA LYS A 101 -23.60 2.70 9.76
C LYS A 101 -23.58 3.64 10.96
N ILE A 102 -23.18 4.90 10.76
CA ILE A 102 -23.15 5.90 11.84
C ILE A 102 -24.57 6.17 12.36
N ASP A 103 -25.53 6.42 11.48
CA ASP A 103 -26.92 6.69 11.84
C ASP A 103 -27.53 5.51 12.61
N GLN A 104 -27.26 4.26 12.17
CA GLN A 104 -27.72 3.05 12.86
C GLN A 104 -27.21 3.00 14.30
N ASN A 105 -25.91 3.23 14.51
CA ASN A 105 -25.32 3.18 15.85
C ASN A 105 -25.80 4.34 16.74
N LEU A 106 -25.97 5.54 16.19
CA LEU A 106 -26.52 6.69 16.92
C LEU A 106 -27.99 6.46 17.32
N ASN A 107 -28.77 5.81 16.46
CA ASN A 107 -30.17 5.51 16.74
C ASN A 107 -30.35 4.42 17.79
N GLN A 108 -29.43 3.45 17.84
CA GLN A 108 -29.41 2.39 18.87
C GLN A 108 -28.85 2.88 20.22
N SER A 109 -28.11 3.99 20.23
CA SER A 109 -27.53 4.56 21.43
C SER A 109 -28.55 5.38 22.24
N ILE A 110 -28.70 5.05 23.54
CA ILE A 110 -29.55 5.78 24.48
C ILE A 110 -29.05 7.22 24.66
N SER A 111 -27.73 7.42 24.70
CA SER A 111 -27.09 8.71 24.87
C SER A 111 -26.95 9.52 23.57
N LYS A 112 -27.44 9.00 22.44
CA LYS A 112 -27.25 9.59 21.10
C LYS A 112 -25.77 9.88 20.76
N SER A 113 -24.86 9.07 21.30
CA SER A 113 -23.43 9.14 21.05
C SER A 113 -22.91 7.80 20.53
N TYR A 114 -21.93 7.86 19.63
CA TYR A 114 -21.30 6.68 19.03
C TYR A 114 -19.78 6.81 19.07
N LEU A 115 -19.11 5.90 19.79
CA LEU A 115 -17.66 5.78 19.84
C LEU A 115 -17.22 4.65 18.92
N PHE A 116 -16.25 4.92 18.04
CA PHE A 116 -15.72 3.94 17.10
C PHE A 116 -14.24 4.16 16.82
N ASN A 117 -13.57 3.10 16.35
CA ASN A 117 -12.20 3.19 15.87
C ASN A 117 -12.19 3.70 14.42
N TYR A 118 -11.68 4.92 14.21
CA TYR A 118 -11.62 5.53 12.88
C TYR A 118 -10.77 4.70 11.90
N CYS A 119 -9.60 4.18 12.31
CA CYS A 119 -8.74 3.40 11.41
C CYS A 119 -9.48 2.18 10.86
N THR A 120 -10.09 1.38 11.75
CA THR A 120 -10.83 0.19 11.35
C THR A 120 -12.03 0.55 10.48
N MET A 121 -12.79 1.59 10.82
CA MET A 121 -13.97 1.97 10.06
C MET A 121 -13.62 2.41 8.63
N PHE A 122 -12.56 3.21 8.47
CA PHE A 122 -12.11 3.66 7.15
C PHE A 122 -11.41 2.55 6.35
N GLN A 123 -10.73 1.60 7.01
CA GLN A 123 -10.20 0.42 6.34
C GLN A 123 -11.32 -0.50 5.83
N ASN A 124 -12.38 -0.72 6.63
CA ASN A 124 -13.56 -1.49 6.21
C ASN A 124 -14.27 -0.80 5.03
N LEU A 125 -14.45 0.53 5.10
CA LEU A 125 -15.00 1.33 4.02
C LEU A 125 -14.19 1.16 2.72
N THR A 126 -12.87 1.31 2.81
CA THR A 126 -11.96 1.20 1.67
C THR A 126 -11.98 -0.21 1.08
N THR A 127 -12.06 -1.22 1.95
CA THR A 127 -12.17 -2.63 1.56
C THR A 127 -13.42 -2.85 0.72
N ASP A 128 -14.56 -2.30 1.14
CA ASP A 128 -15.82 -2.43 0.39
C ASP A 128 -15.80 -1.70 -0.96
N ILE A 129 -15.20 -0.50 -1.01
CA ILE A 129 -15.03 0.25 -2.27
C ILE A 129 -14.13 -0.53 -3.23
N ILE A 130 -12.99 -1.05 -2.77
CA ILE A 130 -12.09 -1.87 -3.59
C ILE A 130 -12.80 -3.16 -4.05
N GLY A 131 -13.56 -3.79 -3.16
CA GLY A 131 -14.40 -4.95 -3.48
C GLY A 131 -15.33 -4.69 -4.65
N GLU A 132 -16.11 -3.61 -4.55
CA GLU A 132 -17.06 -3.24 -5.60
C GLU A 132 -16.35 -2.90 -6.92
N LEU A 133 -15.30 -2.07 -6.88
CA LEU A 133 -14.63 -1.57 -8.08
C LEU A 133 -13.79 -2.63 -8.79
N CYS A 134 -13.13 -3.52 -8.04
CA CYS A 134 -12.21 -4.50 -8.61
C CYS A 134 -12.83 -5.88 -8.83
N TYR A 135 -13.83 -6.25 -8.04
CA TYR A 135 -14.45 -7.59 -8.05
C TYR A 135 -15.95 -7.57 -8.35
N GLY A 136 -16.55 -6.39 -8.52
CA GLY A 136 -17.98 -6.23 -8.80
C GLY A 136 -18.88 -6.51 -7.60
N SER A 137 -18.33 -6.62 -6.39
CA SER A 137 -19.11 -6.87 -5.19
C SER A 137 -18.40 -6.38 -3.92
N SER A 138 -19.13 -5.63 -3.10
CA SER A 138 -18.75 -5.26 -1.74
C SER A 138 -18.60 -6.49 -0.83
N PHE A 139 -17.59 -6.47 0.04
CA PHE A 139 -17.38 -7.51 1.05
C PHE A 139 -18.25 -7.32 2.29
N GLY A 140 -18.98 -6.20 2.39
CA GLY A 140 -19.82 -5.86 3.55
C GLY A 140 -19.02 -5.62 4.83
N ALA A 141 -17.74 -5.25 4.74
CA ALA A 141 -16.86 -5.04 5.88
C ALA A 141 -17.35 -3.91 6.78
N ILE A 142 -17.92 -2.84 6.22
CA ILE A 142 -18.42 -1.70 7.02
C ILE A 142 -19.66 -2.04 7.84
N GLN A 143 -20.60 -2.80 7.24
CA GLN A 143 -21.85 -3.14 7.89
C GLN A 143 -21.65 -4.24 8.93
N SER A 144 -20.89 -5.27 8.59
CA SER A 144 -20.55 -6.36 9.52
C SER A 144 -19.60 -5.91 10.64
N GLY A 145 -18.73 -4.94 10.38
CA GLY A 145 -17.60 -4.62 11.26
C GLY A 145 -16.49 -5.68 11.23
N ASP A 146 -16.56 -6.65 10.30
CA ASP A 146 -15.55 -7.70 10.17
C ASP A 146 -14.28 -7.15 9.52
N SER A 147 -13.17 -7.20 10.25
CA SER A 147 -11.85 -6.76 9.81
C SER A 147 -10.97 -7.88 9.27
N LYS A 148 -11.44 -9.15 9.19
CA LYS A 148 -10.59 -10.30 8.84
C LYS A 148 -9.82 -10.12 7.53
N LEU A 149 -10.44 -9.51 6.51
CA LEU A 149 -9.76 -9.28 5.23
C LEU A 149 -8.60 -8.29 5.39
N ILE A 150 -8.76 -7.28 6.24
CA ILE A 150 -7.71 -6.33 6.60
C ILE A 150 -6.64 -7.03 7.43
N ASP A 151 -7.03 -7.89 8.38
CA ASP A 151 -6.11 -8.65 9.20
C ASP A 151 -5.26 -9.60 8.36
N TRP A 152 -5.85 -10.32 7.41
CA TRP A 152 -5.14 -11.14 6.43
C TRP A 152 -4.21 -10.33 5.55
N SER A 153 -4.65 -9.15 5.10
CA SER A 153 -3.82 -8.24 4.30
C SER A 153 -2.61 -7.76 5.10
N ASN A 154 -2.80 -7.39 6.37
CA ASN A 154 -1.73 -6.99 7.28
C ASN A 154 -0.75 -8.14 7.57
N SER A 155 -1.27 -9.36 7.80
CA SER A 155 -0.45 -10.56 7.96
C SER A 155 0.39 -10.85 6.72
N ALA A 156 -0.20 -10.74 5.52
CA ALA A 156 0.51 -10.92 4.27
C ALA A 156 1.66 -9.91 4.12
N ILE A 157 1.40 -8.61 4.35
CA ILE A 157 2.43 -7.56 4.32
C ILE A 157 3.56 -7.85 5.31
N MET A 158 3.25 -8.28 6.53
CA MET A 158 4.26 -8.65 7.53
C MET A 158 5.11 -9.84 7.06
N VAL A 159 4.49 -10.89 6.53
CA VAL A 159 5.20 -12.06 6.01
C VAL A 159 6.12 -11.65 4.85
N PHE A 160 5.65 -10.82 3.92
CA PHE A 160 6.47 -10.30 2.82
C PHE A 160 7.70 -9.53 3.32
N GLY A 161 7.51 -8.63 4.30
CA GLY A 161 8.62 -7.88 4.89
C GLY A 161 9.64 -8.78 5.61
N ILE A 162 9.19 -9.83 6.29
CA ILE A 162 10.10 -10.79 6.94
C ILE A 162 10.92 -11.55 5.89
N VAL A 163 10.28 -12.08 4.84
CA VAL A 163 10.97 -12.86 3.78
C VAL A 163 12.02 -12.01 3.05
N SER A 164 11.73 -10.73 2.79
CA SER A 164 12.67 -9.85 2.08
C SER A 164 13.92 -9.51 2.89
N HIS A 165 13.83 -9.52 4.23
CA HIS A 165 14.94 -9.28 5.15
C HIS A 165 15.67 -10.55 5.64
N ILE A 166 15.08 -11.74 5.52
CA ILE A 166 15.76 -13.02 5.82
C ILE A 166 16.64 -13.48 4.64
N SER A 167 16.24 -13.18 3.39
CA SER A 167 16.99 -13.57 2.20
C SER A 167 18.48 -13.15 2.21
N PRO A 168 18.87 -11.94 2.69
CA PRO A 168 20.27 -11.54 2.83
C PRO A 168 21.12 -12.41 3.77
N ILE A 169 20.53 -13.10 4.76
CA ILE A 169 21.28 -13.91 5.75
C ILE A 169 21.89 -15.16 5.10
N ASN A 170 21.26 -15.70 4.05
CA ASN A 170 21.74 -16.89 3.35
C ASN A 170 22.85 -16.61 2.32
N TYR A 171 23.09 -15.35 1.94
CA TYR A 171 24.12 -14.99 0.96
C TYR A 171 25.49 -14.69 1.59
N HIS A 172 25.59 -14.60 2.92
CA HIS A 172 26.88 -14.47 3.60
C HIS A 172 27.65 -15.81 3.73
N LYS A 173 27.07 -16.94 3.30
CA LYS A 173 27.77 -18.24 3.28
C LYS A 173 28.54 -18.56 1.99
N TYR A 174 28.45 -17.73 0.95
CA TYR A 174 29.08 -18.01 -0.36
C TYR A 174 29.84 -16.82 -0.96
N SER A 175 30.61 -16.12 -0.14
CA SER A 175 31.67 -15.22 -0.64
C SER A 175 32.94 -15.39 0.21
N LEU A 176 33.67 -16.47 -0.07
CA LEU A 176 35.10 -16.63 0.17
C LEU A 176 35.75 -16.99 -1.17
#